data_AF-A0AAX3M281-F1
#
_entry.id   AF-A0AAX3M281-F1
#
_cell.length_a   1.000
_cell.length_b   1.000
_cell.length_c   1.000
_cell.angle_alpha   90.00
_cell.angle_beta   90.00
_cell.angle_gamma   90.00
#
_symmetry.space_group_name_H-M   'P 1'
#
loop_
_entity.id
_entity.type
_entity.pdbx_description
1 polymer ?
#
loop_
_entity_poly.entity_id
_entity_poly.type
_entity_poly.pdbx_seq_one_letter_code
_entity_poly.pdbx_strand_id
1 'polypeptide(L)'
;MNSEQLYRAIGQIDDELLTRYEARRQPKSTYWLKWSSAVAFAAAAVIIAFMATSVWNEQSQIYTASGTVIQNIEGVPSDVLSGSTVAPANGSKVYDAGVQQALTKYAGQDVKYFVAIDLFANMNPVEYNSPQAQAELERLTALNYNVGYATAWTYQGNQQKVNYSYIAGYFTADQLKNFAINTQYGYVFHFATNGDGSPVSADQGIHINFKK
;
A
#
# COMPACT_ATOMS: atom_id res chain seq x y z
N MET A 1 71.93 12.90 20.83
CA MET A 1 71.08 11.68 20.86
C MET A 1 71.10 11.09 19.46
N ASN A 2 71.74 9.93 19.29
CA ASN A 2 72.04 9.35 17.98
C ASN A 2 70.79 8.70 17.37
N SER A 3 70.45 9.08 16.15
CA SER A 3 69.32 8.56 15.37
C SER A 3 69.41 7.05 15.11
N GLU A 4 70.60 6.45 15.13
CA GLU A 4 70.79 5.01 14.90
C GLU A 4 70.27 4.10 16.03
N GLN A 5 70.12 4.62 17.25
CA GLN A 5 69.55 3.85 18.37
C GLN A 5 68.02 3.78 18.33
N LEU A 6 67.37 4.79 17.74
CA LEU A 6 65.92 4.82 17.55
C LEU A 6 65.47 3.84 16.45
N TYR A 7 66.21 3.73 15.34
CA TYR A 7 65.85 2.81 14.26
C TYR A 7 66.04 1.32 14.62
N ARG A 8 67.03 0.98 15.47
CA ARG A 8 67.19 -0.40 15.96
C ARG A 8 66.12 -0.81 16.98
N ALA A 9 65.66 0.12 17.81
CA ALA A 9 64.60 -0.15 18.79
C ALA A 9 63.22 -0.34 18.13
N ILE A 10 62.94 0.38 17.05
CA ILE A 10 61.66 0.24 16.31
C ILE A 10 61.64 -1.05 15.48
N GLY A 11 62.74 -1.42 14.83
CA GLY A 11 62.83 -2.67 14.05
C GLY A 11 62.71 -3.96 14.87
N GLN A 12 63.26 -3.99 16.09
CA GLN A 12 63.19 -5.19 16.96
C GLN A 12 61.80 -5.40 17.61
N ILE A 13 61.03 -4.33 17.79
CA ILE A 13 59.66 -4.40 18.34
C ILE A 13 58.68 -4.94 17.29
N ASP A 14 58.84 -4.57 16.01
CA ASP A 14 58.00 -5.07 14.93
C ASP A 14 58.25 -6.55 14.61
N ASP A 15 59.50 -7.02 14.59
CA ASP A 15 59.82 -8.43 14.35
C ASP A 15 59.34 -9.35 15.49
N GLU A 16 59.40 -8.89 16.76
CA GLU A 16 58.91 -9.66 17.91
C GLU A 16 57.38 -9.74 17.96
N LEU A 17 56.67 -8.69 17.51
CA LEU A 17 55.21 -8.70 17.38
C LEU A 17 54.73 -9.52 16.17
N LEU A 18 55.42 -9.46 15.03
CA LEU A 18 55.11 -10.31 13.86
C LEU A 18 55.28 -11.80 14.20
N THR A 19 56.39 -12.16 14.86
CA THR A 19 56.70 -13.55 15.24
C THR A 19 55.70 -14.11 16.26
N ARG A 20 55.15 -13.26 17.15
CA ARG A 20 54.09 -13.64 18.11
C ARG A 20 52.69 -13.70 17.49
N TYR A 21 52.42 -13.00 16.39
CA TYR A 21 51.14 -13.07 15.67
C TYR A 21 51.07 -14.27 14.73
N GLU A 22 52.17 -14.64 14.07
CA GLU A 22 52.22 -15.78 13.15
C GLU A 22 52.27 -17.14 13.86
N ALA A 23 52.78 -17.19 15.10
CA ALA A 23 52.80 -18.42 15.92
C ALA A 23 51.44 -18.82 16.53
N ARG A 24 50.40 -17.96 16.47
CA ARG A 24 49.09 -18.22 17.09
C ARG A 24 47.94 -18.55 16.14
N ARG A 25 48.15 -18.61 14.81
CA ARG A 25 47.03 -18.89 13.87
C ARG A 25 47.33 -19.72 12.63
N GLN A 26 48.31 -20.61 12.70
CA GLN A 26 48.43 -21.73 11.76
C GLN A 26 47.83 -22.99 12.41
N PRO A 27 46.62 -23.44 12.04
CA PRO A 27 46.17 -24.78 12.39
C PRO A 27 47.01 -25.80 11.62
N LYS A 28 47.67 -26.68 12.38
CA LYS A 28 48.37 -27.85 11.85
C LYS A 28 47.41 -28.70 11.01
N SER A 29 47.79 -28.88 9.74
CA SER A 29 47.56 -30.10 8.95
C SER A 29 47.50 -31.35 9.86
N THR A 30 46.60 -32.32 9.71
CA THR A 30 46.44 -33.14 8.51
C THR A 30 45.21 -34.08 8.63
N TYR A 31 44.60 -34.37 7.48
CA TYR A 31 43.72 -35.51 7.13
C TYR A 31 42.24 -35.54 7.56
N TRP A 32 41.40 -35.47 6.51
CA TRP A 32 40.20 -36.29 6.27
C TRP A 32 38.83 -35.84 6.81
N LEU A 33 38.08 -35.13 5.95
CA LEU A 33 36.61 -35.23 5.74
C LEU A 33 36.24 -34.18 4.67
N LYS A 34 36.27 -34.57 3.40
CA LYS A 34 35.09 -34.88 2.57
C LYS A 34 34.14 -33.69 2.34
N TRP A 35 34.19 -33.18 1.09
CA TRP A 35 33.05 -32.69 0.29
C TRP A 35 31.99 -31.84 1.01
N SER A 36 32.18 -30.51 1.11
CA SER A 36 31.05 -29.55 1.20
C SER A 36 31.53 -28.09 1.31
N SER A 37 32.03 -27.48 0.24
CA SER A 37 32.33 -26.04 0.25
C SER A 37 32.10 -25.31 -1.08
N ALA A 38 31.39 -25.95 -2.03
CA ALA A 38 30.87 -25.27 -3.21
C ALA A 38 29.38 -24.85 -3.07
N VAL A 39 28.68 -25.30 -2.03
CA VAL A 39 27.22 -25.05 -1.86
C VAL A 39 26.93 -23.81 -0.99
N ALA A 40 27.84 -23.40 -0.10
CA ALA A 40 27.58 -22.31 0.83
C ALA A 40 27.63 -20.91 0.18
N PHE A 41 28.50 -20.69 -0.81
CA PHE A 41 28.55 -19.41 -1.53
C PHE A 41 27.49 -19.29 -2.62
N ALA A 42 27.00 -20.40 -3.18
CA ALA A 42 25.84 -20.39 -4.07
C ALA A 42 24.54 -20.11 -3.29
N ALA A 43 24.38 -20.66 -2.07
CA ALA A 43 23.19 -20.42 -1.25
C ALA A 43 23.05 -18.96 -0.80
N ALA A 44 24.15 -18.29 -0.41
CA ALA A 44 24.10 -16.88 -0.01
C ALA A 44 23.78 -15.94 -1.18
N ALA A 45 24.32 -16.19 -2.37
CA ALA A 45 23.98 -15.43 -3.58
C ALA A 45 22.52 -15.67 -4.03
N VAL A 46 21.99 -16.89 -3.88
CA VAL A 46 20.58 -17.19 -4.14
C VAL A 46 19.67 -16.48 -3.13
N ILE A 47 20.02 -16.43 -1.83
CA ILE A 47 19.21 -15.73 -0.81
C ILE A 47 19.23 -14.21 -1.03
N ILE A 48 20.39 -13.63 -1.37
CA ILE A 48 20.48 -12.18 -1.69
C ILE A 48 19.77 -11.87 -3.00
N ALA A 49 19.84 -12.74 -4.02
CA ALA A 49 19.07 -12.58 -5.25
C ALA A 49 17.55 -12.73 -5.01
N PHE A 50 17.11 -13.67 -4.16
CA PHE A 50 15.70 -13.84 -3.79
C PHE A 50 15.17 -12.63 -3.01
N MET A 51 15.97 -12.10 -2.06
CA MET A 51 15.64 -10.89 -1.31
C MET A 51 15.66 -9.62 -2.19
N ALA A 52 16.58 -9.54 -3.16
CA ALA A 52 16.64 -8.45 -4.12
C ALA A 52 15.46 -8.50 -5.12
N THR A 53 14.98 -9.69 -5.51
CA THR A 53 13.77 -9.81 -6.35
C THR A 53 12.48 -9.57 -5.58
N SER A 54 12.43 -9.83 -4.28
CA SER A 54 11.22 -9.59 -3.47
C SER A 54 11.05 -8.12 -3.08
N VAL A 55 12.13 -7.34 -2.99
CA VAL A 55 12.07 -5.89 -2.71
C VAL A 55 11.81 -5.07 -3.99
N TRP A 56 12.07 -5.63 -5.17
CA TRP A 56 11.99 -4.89 -6.45
C TRP A 56 10.80 -5.28 -7.33
N ASN A 57 9.94 -6.18 -6.86
CA ASN A 57 8.75 -6.61 -7.60
C ASN A 57 7.46 -6.41 -6.78
N GLU A 58 7.34 -5.28 -6.09
CA GLU A 58 6.02 -4.76 -5.72
C GLU A 58 5.32 -4.23 -6.97
N GLN A 59 4.98 -5.15 -7.87
CA GLN A 59 4.07 -4.85 -8.96
C GLN A 59 2.74 -4.53 -8.31
N SER A 60 2.41 -3.24 -8.20
CA SER A 60 1.14 -2.79 -7.62
C SER A 60 0.03 -3.57 -8.29
N GLN A 61 -0.61 -4.48 -7.56
CA GLN A 61 -1.72 -5.25 -8.11
C GLN A 61 -2.85 -4.24 -8.35
N ILE A 62 -3.23 -4.09 -9.61
CA ILE A 62 -4.39 -3.29 -10.01
C ILE A 62 -5.53 -4.27 -10.17
N TYR A 63 -6.59 -4.08 -9.39
CA TYR A 63 -7.84 -4.82 -9.55
C TYR A 63 -8.82 -4.00 -10.38
N THR A 64 -9.37 -4.62 -11.43
CA THR A 64 -10.52 -4.10 -12.18
C THR A 64 -11.65 -5.13 -12.09
N ALA A 65 -12.89 -4.65 -11.95
CA ALA A 65 -14.05 -5.54 -11.97
C ALA A 65 -14.39 -5.97 -13.40
N SER A 66 -14.74 -7.23 -13.58
CA SER A 66 -15.36 -7.72 -14.81
C SER A 66 -16.87 -7.43 -14.83
N GLY A 67 -17.42 -7.21 -16.02
CA GLY A 67 -18.87 -7.02 -16.22
C GLY A 67 -19.30 -5.56 -16.18
N THR A 68 -20.58 -5.31 -15.96
CA THR A 68 -21.13 -3.95 -15.93
C THR A 68 -20.77 -3.26 -14.60
N VAL A 69 -20.07 -2.12 -14.70
CA VAL A 69 -19.68 -1.30 -13.56
C VAL A 69 -20.42 0.04 -13.61
N ILE A 70 -21.11 0.37 -12.53
CA ILE A 70 -21.76 1.65 -12.31
C ILE A 70 -20.78 2.54 -11.54
N GLN A 71 -20.34 3.63 -12.18
CA GLN A 71 -19.42 4.62 -11.62
C GLN A 71 -20.05 6.02 -11.51
N ASN A 72 -21.26 6.17 -12.03
CA ASN A 72 -22.08 7.38 -11.98
C ASN A 72 -23.54 7.03 -12.25
N ILE A 73 -24.42 8.02 -12.06
CA ILE A 73 -25.82 7.94 -12.50
C ILE A 73 -26.18 9.21 -13.25
N GLU A 74 -26.56 9.06 -14.52
CA GLU A 74 -27.02 10.17 -15.36
C GLU A 74 -28.44 10.61 -14.99
N GLY A 75 -28.74 11.90 -15.16
CA GLY A 75 -30.08 12.45 -14.97
C GLY A 75 -30.44 12.87 -13.55
N VAL A 76 -29.46 12.91 -12.63
CA VAL A 76 -29.67 13.52 -11.31
C VAL A 76 -29.58 15.03 -11.45
N PRO A 77 -30.61 15.81 -11.07
CA PRO A 77 -30.52 17.26 -11.04
C PRO A 77 -29.33 17.67 -10.18
N SER A 78 -28.50 18.58 -10.67
CA SER A 78 -27.30 19.08 -9.97
C SER A 78 -27.62 19.59 -8.55
N ASP A 79 -28.86 20.01 -8.31
CA ASP A 79 -29.37 20.47 -7.01
C ASP A 79 -29.48 19.36 -5.94
N VAL A 80 -29.51 18.07 -6.34
CA VAL A 80 -29.52 16.91 -5.43
C VAL A 80 -28.10 16.39 -5.16
N LEU A 81 -27.12 16.79 -5.96
CA LEU A 81 -25.71 16.40 -5.85
C LEU A 81 -24.88 17.36 -4.97
N SER A 82 -25.50 18.39 -4.37
CA SER A 82 -24.86 19.25 -3.38
C SER A 82 -24.58 18.47 -2.09
N GLY A 83 -23.42 17.81 -2.07
CA GLY A 83 -22.92 16.94 -1.02
C GLY A 83 -22.53 17.67 0.26
N SER A 84 -23.53 18.01 1.06
CA SER A 84 -23.32 18.16 2.50
C SER A 84 -23.85 16.91 3.20
N THR A 85 -23.08 15.83 3.08
CA THR A 85 -23.33 14.64 3.88
C THR A 85 -22.76 14.92 5.27
N VAL A 86 -23.64 14.97 6.28
CA VAL A 86 -23.21 15.11 7.68
C VAL A 86 -22.26 13.96 8.00
N ALA A 87 -21.09 14.29 8.56
CA ALA A 87 -20.09 13.30 8.93
C ALA A 87 -20.73 12.18 9.78
N PRO A 88 -20.66 10.91 9.34
CA PRO A 88 -21.30 9.81 10.03
C PRO A 88 -20.67 9.59 11.41
N ALA A 89 -21.52 9.23 12.39
CA ALA A 89 -21.07 8.73 13.67
C ALA A 89 -20.38 7.36 13.51
N ASN A 90 -19.54 6.99 14.47
CA ASN A 90 -18.90 5.68 14.46
C ASN A 90 -19.95 4.55 14.47
N GLY A 91 -19.68 3.46 13.75
CA GLY A 91 -20.61 2.35 13.61
C GLY A 91 -21.76 2.60 12.64
N SER A 92 -21.71 3.66 11.83
CA SER A 92 -22.75 3.99 10.86
C SER A 92 -22.19 4.11 9.44
N LYS A 93 -23.06 3.94 8.45
CA LYS A 93 -22.74 4.19 7.04
C LYS A 93 -23.83 5.02 6.38
N VAL A 94 -23.41 5.87 5.45
CA VAL A 94 -24.29 6.72 4.65
C VAL A 94 -23.92 6.54 3.19
N TYR A 95 -24.94 6.59 2.33
CA TYR A 95 -24.77 6.64 0.88
C TYR A 95 -25.16 8.03 0.40
N ASP A 96 -24.33 8.63 -0.43
CA ASP A 96 -24.71 9.85 -1.13
C ASP A 96 -25.88 9.58 -2.09
N ALA A 97 -26.61 10.63 -2.44
CA ALA A 97 -27.83 10.53 -3.23
C ALA A 97 -27.62 9.78 -4.57
N GLY A 98 -26.47 9.98 -5.22
CA GLY A 98 -26.12 9.27 -6.45
C GLY A 98 -26.04 7.75 -6.25
N VAL A 99 -25.42 7.30 -5.16
CA VAL A 99 -25.28 5.86 -4.85
C VAL A 99 -26.63 5.28 -4.43
N GLN A 100 -27.44 6.00 -3.65
CA GLN A 100 -28.80 5.56 -3.29
C GLN A 100 -29.68 5.34 -4.53
N GLN A 101 -29.64 6.29 -5.46
CA GLN A 101 -30.39 6.19 -6.72
C GLN A 101 -29.88 5.05 -7.59
N ALA A 102 -28.56 4.85 -7.68
CA ALA A 102 -27.99 3.73 -8.43
C ALA A 102 -28.37 2.37 -7.83
N LEU A 103 -28.36 2.24 -6.49
CA LEU A 103 -28.84 1.02 -5.82
C LEU A 103 -30.31 0.74 -6.11
N THR A 104 -31.14 1.78 -6.26
CA THR A 104 -32.57 1.65 -6.59
C THR A 104 -32.78 1.31 -8.06
N LYS A 105 -32.13 2.04 -8.97
CA LYS A 105 -32.27 1.90 -10.43
C LYS A 105 -31.81 0.53 -10.93
N TYR A 106 -30.74 0.01 -10.36
CA TYR A 106 -30.14 -1.27 -10.76
C TYR A 106 -30.47 -2.41 -9.79
N ALA A 107 -31.52 -2.26 -8.95
CA ALA A 107 -31.92 -3.29 -8.01
C ALA A 107 -32.21 -4.63 -8.72
N GLY A 108 -31.62 -5.71 -8.20
CA GLY A 108 -31.78 -7.07 -8.76
C GLY A 108 -30.97 -7.35 -10.03
N GLN A 109 -30.20 -6.38 -10.54
CA GLN A 109 -29.30 -6.59 -11.66
C GLN A 109 -27.91 -7.04 -11.17
N ASP A 110 -27.24 -7.87 -11.97
CA ASP A 110 -25.85 -8.29 -11.71
C ASP A 110 -24.88 -7.20 -12.21
N VAL A 111 -24.71 -6.17 -11.38
CA VAL A 111 -23.80 -5.05 -11.62
C VAL A 111 -22.86 -4.84 -10.42
N LYS A 112 -21.71 -4.23 -10.69
CA LYS A 112 -20.81 -3.73 -9.64
C LYS A 112 -20.93 -2.21 -9.54
N TYR A 113 -20.72 -1.68 -8.34
CA TYR A 113 -20.66 -0.26 -8.07
C TYR A 113 -19.22 0.11 -7.73
N PHE A 114 -18.63 1.00 -8.52
CA PHE A 114 -17.34 1.60 -8.22
C PHE A 114 -17.56 2.88 -7.42
N VAL A 115 -17.29 2.84 -6.12
CA VAL A 115 -17.58 3.93 -5.20
C VAL A 115 -16.35 4.29 -4.37
N ALA A 116 -16.20 5.58 -4.07
CA ALA A 116 -15.30 6.09 -3.06
C ALA A 116 -15.81 5.73 -1.66
N ILE A 117 -14.88 5.65 -0.71
CA ILE A 117 -15.14 5.37 0.71
C ILE A 117 -14.45 6.44 1.54
N ASP A 118 -15.22 7.34 2.11
CA ASP A 118 -14.71 8.29 3.09
C ASP A 118 -14.85 7.71 4.49
N LEU A 119 -13.76 7.72 5.24
CA LEU A 119 -13.70 7.24 6.62
C LEU A 119 -13.78 8.41 7.59
N PHE A 120 -14.55 8.23 8.66
CA PHE A 120 -14.69 9.20 9.73
C PHE A 120 -14.42 8.54 11.08
N ALA A 121 -13.64 9.18 11.94
CA ALA A 121 -13.42 8.77 13.32
C ALA A 121 -13.91 9.88 14.25
N ASN A 122 -14.90 9.56 15.08
CA ASN A 122 -15.58 10.53 15.94
C ASN A 122 -16.08 11.75 15.14
N MET A 123 -16.69 11.49 13.96
CA MET A 123 -17.21 12.49 13.02
C MET A 123 -16.14 13.41 12.39
N ASN A 124 -14.85 13.11 12.54
CA ASN A 124 -13.78 13.81 11.83
C ASN A 124 -13.27 12.97 10.66
N PRO A 125 -12.97 13.57 9.49
CA PRO A 125 -12.40 12.84 8.36
C PRO A 125 -11.08 12.18 8.75
N VAL A 126 -10.90 10.94 8.30
CA VAL A 126 -9.65 10.18 8.41
C VAL A 126 -8.92 10.30 7.08
N GLU A 127 -7.67 10.74 7.09
CA GLU A 127 -6.86 10.83 5.88
C GLU A 127 -6.65 9.44 5.26
N TYR A 128 -6.83 9.34 3.94
CA TYR A 128 -6.83 8.08 3.21
C TYR A 128 -5.52 7.28 3.35
N ASN A 129 -4.39 7.97 3.54
CA ASN A 129 -3.06 7.38 3.70
C ASN A 129 -2.60 7.28 5.16
N SER A 130 -3.48 7.59 6.12
CA SER A 130 -3.16 7.46 7.53
C SER A 130 -3.02 5.98 7.94
N PRO A 131 -2.28 5.67 9.02
CA PRO A 131 -2.23 4.30 9.56
C PRO A 131 -3.60 3.72 9.93
N GLN A 132 -4.55 4.58 10.34
CA GLN A 132 -5.92 4.18 10.67
C GLN A 132 -6.68 3.72 9.43
N ALA A 133 -6.60 4.50 8.34
CA ALA A 133 -7.21 4.15 7.06
C ALA A 133 -6.59 2.89 6.46
N GLN A 134 -5.26 2.74 6.53
CA GLN A 134 -4.56 1.54 6.07
C GLN A 134 -4.99 0.29 6.83
N ALA A 135 -5.05 0.35 8.16
CA ALA A 135 -5.50 -0.78 8.97
C ALA A 135 -6.96 -1.20 8.66
N GLU A 136 -7.83 -0.22 8.42
CA GLU A 136 -9.21 -0.50 8.02
C GLU A 136 -9.29 -1.10 6.61
N LEU A 137 -8.47 -0.63 5.68
CA LEU A 137 -8.38 -1.17 4.33
C LEU A 137 -7.85 -2.62 4.31
N GLU A 138 -6.85 -2.93 5.14
CA GLU A 138 -6.37 -4.29 5.37
C GLU A 138 -7.48 -5.20 5.93
N ARG A 139 -8.24 -4.71 6.93
CA ARG A 139 -9.38 -5.44 7.50
C ARG A 139 -10.45 -5.73 6.45
N LEU A 140 -10.82 -4.73 5.64
CA LEU A 140 -11.81 -4.89 4.57
C LEU A 140 -11.33 -5.87 3.49
N THR A 141 -10.04 -5.83 3.14
CA THR A 141 -9.42 -6.80 2.22
C THR A 141 -9.46 -8.21 2.80
N ALA A 142 -9.15 -8.39 4.09
CA ALA A 142 -9.25 -9.69 4.77
C ALA A 142 -10.69 -10.24 4.84
N LEU A 143 -11.70 -9.38 4.70
CA LEU A 143 -13.11 -9.74 4.56
C LEU A 143 -13.53 -10.00 3.10
N ASN A 144 -12.57 -10.08 2.18
CA ASN A 144 -12.76 -10.30 0.75
C ASN A 144 -13.52 -9.17 0.02
N TYR A 145 -13.44 -7.93 0.52
CA TYR A 145 -13.85 -6.78 -0.28
C TYR A 145 -12.75 -6.41 -1.28
N ASN A 146 -13.16 -6.06 -2.50
CA ASN A 146 -12.25 -5.50 -3.50
C ASN A 146 -12.12 -4.00 -3.27
N VAL A 147 -11.22 -3.62 -2.35
CA VAL A 147 -10.97 -2.24 -1.93
C VAL A 147 -9.50 -1.88 -2.08
N GLY A 148 -9.23 -0.61 -2.36
CA GLY A 148 -7.88 -0.11 -2.58
C GLY A 148 -7.86 1.38 -2.85
N TYR A 149 -6.76 1.87 -3.42
CA TYR A 149 -6.63 3.27 -3.78
C TYR A 149 -6.99 3.49 -5.25
N ALA A 150 -7.82 4.49 -5.52
CA ALA A 150 -8.05 5.03 -6.85
C ALA A 150 -7.49 6.45 -6.96
N THR A 151 -7.39 6.97 -8.18
CA THR A 151 -6.92 8.32 -8.46
C THR A 151 -8.04 9.14 -9.11
N ALA A 152 -8.18 10.37 -8.63
CA ALA A 152 -8.96 11.42 -9.28
C ALA A 152 -8.07 12.64 -9.46
N TRP A 153 -8.54 13.64 -10.19
CA TRP A 153 -7.83 14.91 -10.30
C TRP A 153 -8.75 16.07 -9.98
N THR A 154 -8.21 17.15 -9.45
CA THR A 154 -8.93 18.40 -9.20
C THR A 154 -8.13 19.60 -9.71
N TYR A 155 -8.74 20.79 -9.73
CA TYR A 155 -8.05 22.04 -10.05
C TYR A 155 -7.46 22.67 -8.79
N GLN A 156 -6.18 23.05 -8.82
CA GLN A 156 -5.52 23.82 -7.78
C GLN A 156 -4.85 25.08 -8.36
N GLY A 157 -4.83 26.17 -7.60
CA GLY A 157 -4.20 27.43 -8.00
C GLY A 157 -4.72 27.95 -9.35
N ASN A 158 -3.80 28.19 -10.29
CA ASN A 158 -4.08 28.68 -11.65
C ASN A 158 -4.70 27.60 -12.57
N GLN A 159 -5.77 26.92 -12.11
CA GLN A 159 -6.44 25.84 -12.85
C GLN A 159 -5.52 24.67 -13.22
N GLN A 160 -4.48 24.43 -12.42
CA GLN A 160 -3.61 23.28 -12.64
C GLN A 160 -4.33 22.00 -12.22
N LYS A 161 -4.33 20.99 -13.09
CA LYS A 161 -4.81 19.65 -12.74
C LYS A 161 -3.83 18.97 -11.79
N VAL A 162 -4.31 18.58 -10.62
CA VAL A 162 -3.52 17.88 -9.59
C VAL A 162 -4.23 16.58 -9.26
N ASN A 163 -3.51 15.47 -9.39
CA ASN A 163 -4.00 14.16 -9.02
C ASN A 163 -4.00 14.02 -7.51
N TYR A 164 -5.02 13.36 -6.98
CA TYR A 164 -5.09 12.94 -5.58
C TYR A 164 -5.62 11.51 -5.52
N SER A 165 -5.18 10.78 -4.49
CA SER A 165 -5.65 9.42 -4.22
C SER A 165 -6.73 9.42 -3.16
N TYR A 166 -7.61 8.44 -3.22
CA TYR A 166 -8.70 8.20 -2.28
C TYR A 166 -8.97 6.70 -2.18
N ILE A 167 -9.67 6.27 -1.11
CA ILE A 167 -10.08 4.87 -0.96
C ILE A 167 -11.31 4.62 -1.82
N ALA A 168 -11.28 3.53 -2.59
CA ALA A 168 -12.39 3.11 -3.43
C ALA A 168 -12.56 1.59 -3.38
N GLY A 169 -13.70 1.10 -3.87
CA GLY A 169 -13.90 -0.32 -4.06
C GLY A 169 -14.97 -0.67 -5.09
N TYR A 170 -14.96 -1.94 -5.49
CA TYR A 170 -15.99 -2.53 -6.35
C TYR A 170 -16.90 -3.42 -5.52
N PHE A 171 -18.17 -3.04 -5.43
CA PHE A 171 -19.15 -3.71 -4.59
C PHE A 171 -20.35 -4.21 -5.38
N THR A 172 -20.93 -5.34 -4.97
CA THR A 172 -22.32 -5.65 -5.34
C THR A 172 -23.30 -4.83 -4.47
N ALA A 173 -24.57 -4.78 -4.88
CA ALA A 173 -25.63 -4.20 -4.05
C ALA A 173 -25.70 -4.89 -2.67
N ASP A 174 -25.55 -6.21 -2.61
CA ASP A 174 -25.56 -6.97 -1.35
C ASP A 174 -24.34 -6.66 -0.48
N GLN A 175 -23.17 -6.45 -1.07
CA GLN A 175 -21.97 -6.06 -0.33
C GLN A 175 -22.10 -4.66 0.26
N LEU A 176 -22.70 -3.70 -0.45
CA LEU A 176 -23.02 -2.38 0.12
C LEU A 176 -24.06 -2.54 1.24
N LYS A 177 -25.20 -3.18 0.97
CA LYS A 177 -26.28 -3.39 1.94
C LYS A 177 -25.79 -4.04 3.24
N ASN A 178 -24.98 -5.08 3.13
CA ASN A 178 -24.44 -5.85 4.27
C ASN A 178 -22.99 -5.49 4.59
N PHE A 179 -22.53 -4.29 4.21
CA PHE A 179 -21.17 -3.84 4.46
C PHE A 179 -20.76 -4.04 5.93
N ALA A 180 -19.64 -4.72 6.15
CA ALA A 180 -19.15 -5.08 7.48
C ALA A 180 -18.52 -3.88 8.19
N ILE A 181 -19.37 -3.08 8.84
CA ILE A 181 -18.99 -1.88 9.58
C ILE A 181 -18.03 -2.20 10.73
N ASN A 182 -16.95 -1.44 10.84
CA ASN A 182 -16.16 -1.34 12.07
C ASN A 182 -16.77 -0.26 12.98
N THR A 183 -17.04 -0.59 14.24
CA THR A 183 -17.65 0.35 15.20
C THR A 183 -16.75 1.51 15.59
N GLN A 184 -15.49 1.53 15.15
CA GLN A 184 -14.57 2.65 15.32
C GLN A 184 -14.75 3.76 14.28
N TYR A 185 -15.42 3.47 13.15
CA TYR A 185 -15.50 4.40 12.02
C TYR A 185 -16.94 4.63 11.55
N GLY A 186 -17.19 5.82 11.02
CA GLY A 186 -18.30 6.12 10.13
C GLY A 186 -17.86 6.05 8.67
N TYR A 187 -18.76 5.69 7.76
CA TYR A 187 -18.47 5.49 6.34
C TYR A 187 -19.41 6.33 5.47
N VAL A 188 -18.87 7.04 4.49
CA VAL A 188 -19.66 7.61 3.39
C VAL A 188 -19.25 6.94 2.08
N PHE A 189 -20.25 6.54 1.29
CA PHE A 189 -20.06 5.98 -0.04
C PHE A 189 -20.62 6.93 -1.08
N HIS A 190 -19.79 7.33 -2.04
CA HIS A 190 -20.18 8.24 -3.11
C HIS A 190 -19.52 7.87 -4.44
N PHE A 191 -20.06 8.37 -5.55
CA PHE A 191 -19.37 8.29 -6.83
C PHE A 191 -18.34 9.42 -6.91
N ALA A 192 -17.09 9.10 -7.21
CA ALA A 192 -16.04 10.10 -7.33
C ALA A 192 -16.14 10.84 -8.67
N THR A 193 -15.85 12.14 -8.64
CA THR A 193 -15.76 12.99 -9.82
C THR A 193 -14.40 13.67 -9.90
N ASN A 194 -14.00 14.01 -11.12
CA ASN A 194 -12.84 14.84 -11.37
C ASN A 194 -13.19 16.33 -11.14
N GLY A 195 -12.19 17.20 -11.20
CA GLY A 195 -12.33 18.64 -10.96
C GLY A 195 -13.26 19.37 -11.94
N ASP A 196 -13.56 18.77 -13.09
CA ASP A 196 -14.56 19.27 -14.05
C ASP A 196 -15.96 18.67 -13.85
N GLY A 197 -16.16 17.86 -12.81
CA GLY A 197 -17.41 17.15 -12.52
C GLY A 197 -17.61 15.87 -13.34
N SER A 198 -16.71 15.54 -14.27
CA SER A 198 -16.78 14.27 -15.00
C SER A 198 -16.60 13.09 -14.04
N PRO A 199 -17.28 11.94 -14.28
CA PRO A 199 -17.12 10.79 -13.43
C PRO A 199 -15.71 10.22 -13.53
N VAL A 200 -15.20 9.73 -12.41
CA VAL A 200 -13.93 9.00 -12.39
C VAL A 200 -14.15 7.62 -13.01
N SER A 201 -13.33 7.27 -14.01
CA SER A 201 -13.47 5.99 -14.71
C SER A 201 -13.08 4.81 -13.80
N ALA A 202 -13.95 3.81 -13.75
CA ALA A 202 -13.74 2.54 -13.08
C ALA A 202 -12.76 1.64 -13.85
N ASP A 203 -12.45 1.93 -15.11
CA ASP A 203 -11.46 1.14 -15.88
C ASP A 203 -10.03 1.34 -15.37
N GLN A 204 -9.79 2.42 -14.61
CA GLN A 204 -8.48 2.66 -14.00
C GLN A 204 -8.08 1.60 -12.98
N GLY A 205 -9.07 0.90 -12.39
CA GLY A 205 -8.84 -0.05 -11.32
C GLY A 205 -8.66 0.56 -9.93
N ILE A 206 -8.33 -0.30 -8.98
CA ILE A 206 -7.86 0.07 -7.64
C ILE A 206 -6.50 -0.57 -7.39
N HIS A 207 -5.61 0.18 -6.75
CA HIS A 207 -4.33 -0.34 -6.28
C HIS A 207 -4.53 -0.99 -4.91
N ILE A 208 -4.33 -2.30 -4.83
CA ILE A 208 -4.57 -3.10 -3.61
C ILE A 208 -3.31 -3.32 -2.75
N ASN A 209 -2.17 -2.74 -3.14
CA ASN A 209 -0.96 -2.80 -2.33
C ASN A 209 -0.86 -1.54 -1.46
N PHE A 210 -0.95 -1.75 -0.14
CA PHE A 210 -1.06 -0.68 0.86
C PHE A 210 0.28 -0.24 1.42
N LYS A 211 1.36 -0.96 1.11
CA LYS A 211 2.71 -0.64 1.54
C LYS A 211 3.36 0.31 0.52
N LYS A 212 3.74 1.49 0.98
CA LYS A 212 4.69 2.39 0.32
C LYS A 212 5.76 2.76 1.34
#